data_AF-A0A522ULJ2-F1
#
_entry.id   AF-A0A522ULJ2-F1
#
_cell.length_a   1.000
_cell.length_b   1.000
_cell.length_c   1.000
_cell.angle_alpha   90.00
_cell.angle_beta   90.00
_cell.angle_gamma   90.00
#
_symmetry.space_group_name_H-M   'P 1'
#
loop_
_entity.id
_entity.type
_entity.pdbx_description
1 polymer ?
#
loop_
_entity_poly.entity_id
_entity_poly.type
_entity_poly.pdbx_seq_one_letter_code
_entity_poly.pdbx_strand_id
1 'polypeptide(L)'
;MQKGFKTNTVDIGSLGLPPVIIHRINSNDFAVDDARVGVISGMNNEGSVIVVAGNITSLADLKGKTVGFPGPGTIQHVLFLMAAEKAGVRVSY
;
A
#
# COMPACT_ATOMS: atom_id res chain seq x y z
N MET A 1 -7.76 9.67 -6.95
CA MET A 1 -6.74 10.42 -6.19
C MET A 1 -5.86 11.26 -7.11
N GLN A 2 -4.98 10.66 -7.93
CA GLN A 2 -4.00 11.40 -8.76
C GLN A 2 -4.60 12.53 -9.59
N LYS A 3 -5.71 12.28 -10.30
CA LYS A 3 -6.41 13.30 -11.10
C LYS A 3 -6.85 14.50 -10.26
N GLY A 4 -7.35 14.29 -9.04
CA GLY A 4 -7.86 15.37 -8.19
C GLY A 4 -6.77 16.37 -7.81
N PHE A 5 -5.60 15.86 -7.39
CA PHE A 5 -4.44 16.70 -7.11
C PHE A 5 -3.88 17.36 -8.38
N LYS A 6 -3.81 16.63 -9.51
CA LYS A 6 -3.32 17.19 -10.79
C LYS A 6 -4.19 18.34 -11.31
N THR A 7 -5.52 18.23 -11.14
CA THR A 7 -6.46 19.25 -11.63
C THR A 7 -6.73 20.35 -10.60
N ASN A 8 -6.02 20.37 -9.46
CA ASN A 8 -6.28 21.30 -8.36
C ASN A 8 -7.74 21.29 -7.88
N THR A 9 -8.42 20.14 -7.95
CA THR A 9 -9.78 19.95 -7.41
C THR A 9 -9.78 19.33 -6.02
N VAL A 10 -8.61 18.87 -5.56
CA VAL A 10 -8.36 18.34 -4.22
C VAL A 10 -7.09 18.98 -3.69
N ASP A 11 -7.20 19.69 -2.56
CA ASP A 11 -6.05 20.31 -1.89
C ASP A 11 -5.45 19.39 -0.81
N ILE A 12 -6.29 18.63 -0.09
CA ILE A 12 -5.90 17.75 1.01
C ILE A 12 -6.61 16.40 0.87
N GLY A 13 -5.89 15.29 1.09
CA GLY A 13 -6.45 13.94 1.09
C GLY A 13 -5.97 13.10 2.27
N SER A 14 -6.89 12.40 2.92
CA SER A 14 -6.56 11.31 3.86
C SER A 14 -6.40 10.01 3.08
N LEU A 15 -5.15 9.54 2.95
CA LEU A 15 -4.76 8.50 2.00
C LEU A 15 -3.70 7.59 2.59
N GLY A 16 -3.59 6.36 2.07
CA GLY A 16 -2.46 5.49 2.36
C GLY A 16 -1.16 6.01 1.74
N LEU A 17 -0.05 5.93 2.48
CA LEU A 17 1.27 6.38 1.97
C LEU A 17 1.74 5.62 0.72
N PRO A 18 1.64 4.27 0.62
CA PRO A 18 2.08 3.55 -0.56
C PRO A 18 1.41 4.00 -1.88
N PRO A 19 0.07 4.15 -1.98
CA PRO A 19 -0.52 4.65 -3.22
C PRO A 19 -0.12 6.10 -3.51
N VAL A 20 0.06 6.95 -2.51
CA VAL A 20 0.55 8.33 -2.71
C VAL A 20 1.94 8.34 -3.37
N ILE A 21 2.88 7.55 -2.85
CA ILE A 21 4.24 7.46 -3.39
C ILE A 21 4.24 6.86 -4.79
N ILE A 22 3.53 5.75 -5.00
CA ILE A 22 3.45 5.08 -6.30
C ILE A 22 2.85 6.00 -7.37
N HIS A 23 1.75 6.71 -7.05
CA HIS A 23 1.16 7.66 -7.99
C HIS A 23 2.03 8.89 -8.25
N ARG A 24 2.80 9.36 -7.26
CA ARG A 24 3.80 10.43 -7.46
C ARG A 24 4.88 9.94 -8.42
N ILE A 25 5.52 8.79 -8.14
CA ILE A 25 6.62 8.25 -8.95
C ILE A 25 6.18 7.94 -10.38
N ASN A 26 4.96 7.42 -10.55
CA ASN A 26 4.37 7.12 -11.86
C ASN A 26 3.73 8.36 -12.53
N SER A 27 4.04 9.58 -12.06
CA SER A 27 3.75 10.79 -12.82
C SER A 27 4.82 10.92 -13.90
N ASN A 28 4.42 10.80 -15.17
CA ASN A 28 5.33 10.63 -16.31
C ASN A 28 6.28 11.82 -16.53
N ASP A 29 5.95 13.00 -16.00
CA ASP A 29 6.78 14.19 -16.10
C ASP A 29 6.65 15.06 -14.83
N PHE A 30 7.73 15.21 -14.07
CA PHE A 30 7.74 16.01 -12.83
C PHE A 30 7.76 17.53 -13.05
N ALA A 31 7.95 17.99 -14.28
CA ALA A 31 7.95 19.40 -14.68
C ALA A 31 6.58 19.86 -15.19
N VAL A 32 5.88 19.02 -15.96
CA VAL A 32 4.60 19.42 -16.60
C VAL A 32 3.38 18.57 -16.21
N ASP A 33 3.56 17.37 -15.64
CA ASP A 33 2.46 16.44 -15.30
C ASP A 33 2.64 15.81 -13.91
N ASP A 34 3.14 16.60 -12.95
CA ASP A 34 3.42 16.19 -11.57
C ASP A 34 2.14 16.23 -10.73
N ALA A 35 1.74 15.10 -10.15
CA ALA A 35 0.79 15.09 -9.05
C ALA A 35 1.51 15.50 -7.76
N ARG A 36 1.96 16.76 -7.69
CA ARG A 36 2.82 17.26 -6.61
C ARG A 36 2.11 17.21 -5.27
N VAL A 37 2.42 16.16 -4.50
CA VAL A 37 1.86 15.93 -3.16
C VAL A 37 2.96 15.88 -2.10
N GLY A 38 2.67 16.43 -0.92
CA GLY A 38 3.52 16.36 0.27
C GLY A 38 2.80 15.65 1.41
N VAL A 39 3.55 14.89 2.21
CA VAL A 39 3.03 14.26 3.43
C VAL A 39 3.21 15.24 4.58
N ILE A 40 2.10 15.61 5.23
CA ILE A 40 2.11 16.60 6.31
C ILE A 40 2.08 15.91 7.69
N SER A 41 1.32 14.81 7.83
CA SER A 41 1.23 14.04 9.08
C SER A 41 0.77 12.61 8.82
N GLY A 42 1.12 11.71 9.74
CA GLY A 42 0.40 10.45 9.93
C GLY A 42 -0.96 10.70 10.59
N MET A 43 -1.94 9.84 10.29
CA MET A 43 -3.32 9.98 10.81
C MET A 43 -3.77 8.78 11.65
N ASN A 44 -3.09 7.65 11.57
CA ASN A 44 -3.42 6.41 12.27
C ASN A 44 -2.19 5.89 13.02
N ASN A 45 -2.44 5.28 14.18
CA ASN A 45 -1.42 4.54 14.94
C ASN A 45 -1.65 3.03 14.86
N GLU A 46 -2.75 2.61 14.23
CA GLU A 46 -3.16 1.22 14.09
C GLU A 46 -2.46 0.52 12.92
N GLY A 47 -2.38 -0.81 13.01
CA GLY A 47 -1.87 -1.66 11.94
C GLY A 47 -2.97 -2.19 11.01
N SER A 48 -2.58 -3.13 10.15
CA SER A 48 -3.50 -3.99 9.41
C SER A 48 -3.45 -5.40 9.99
N VAL A 49 -4.53 -6.17 9.82
CA VAL A 49 -4.61 -7.57 10.23
C VAL A 49 -4.79 -8.47 9.02
N ILE A 50 -4.21 -9.67 9.08
CA ILE A 50 -4.48 -10.74 8.11
C ILE A 50 -5.53 -11.65 8.75
N VAL A 51 -6.69 -11.79 8.11
CA VAL A 51 -7.74 -12.69 8.56
C VAL A 51 -7.52 -14.06 7.92
N VAL A 52 -7.48 -15.10 8.74
CA VAL A 52 -7.13 -16.46 8.31
C VAL A 52 -8.11 -17.49 8.87
N ALA A 53 -8.13 -18.68 8.26
CA ALA A 53 -8.86 -19.81 8.82
C ALA A 53 -8.25 -20.26 10.16
N GLY A 54 -9.05 -20.83 11.06
CA GLY A 54 -8.63 -21.14 12.44
C GLY A 54 -7.47 -22.13 12.57
N ASN A 55 -7.13 -22.88 11.52
CA ASN A 55 -5.99 -23.79 11.48
C ASN A 55 -4.70 -23.14 10.97
N ILE A 56 -4.71 -21.86 10.61
CA ILE A 56 -3.54 -21.08 10.19
C ILE A 56 -3.09 -20.27 11.40
N THR A 57 -1.89 -20.55 11.89
CA THR A 57 -1.36 -19.97 13.13
C THR A 57 -0.11 -19.13 12.92
N SER A 58 0.48 -19.20 11.72
CA SER A 58 1.68 -18.48 11.35
C SER A 58 1.68 -18.08 9.86
N LEU A 59 2.58 -17.16 9.50
CA LEU A 59 2.82 -16.83 8.08
C LEU A 59 3.40 -18.00 7.29
N ALA A 60 4.09 -18.95 7.95
CA ALA A 60 4.60 -20.14 7.29
C ALA A 60 3.46 -21.04 6.79
N ASP A 61 2.34 -21.06 7.49
CA ASP A 61 1.14 -21.83 7.10
C ASP A 61 0.47 -21.26 5.84
N LEU A 62 0.85 -20.05 5.41
CA LEU A 62 0.37 -19.45 4.16
C LEU A 62 1.16 -19.91 2.92
N LYS A 63 2.23 -20.69 3.09
CA LYS A 63 2.99 -21.23 1.95
C LYS A 63 2.09 -22.05 1.02
N GLY A 64 2.16 -21.77 -0.28
CA GLY A 64 1.32 -22.42 -1.29
C GLY A 64 -0.14 -21.96 -1.29
N LYS A 65 -0.51 -20.96 -0.48
CA LYS A 65 -1.85 -20.36 -0.46
C LYS A 65 -1.83 -19.00 -1.16
N THR A 66 -2.99 -18.60 -1.66
CA THR A 66 -3.23 -17.25 -2.15
C THR A 66 -3.68 -16.34 -1.00
N VAL A 67 -3.06 -15.17 -0.88
CA VAL A 67 -3.44 -14.15 0.11
C VAL A 67 -4.13 -13.00 -0.62
N GLY A 68 -5.37 -12.72 -0.26
CA GLY A 68 -6.14 -11.62 -0.82
C GLY A 68 -5.74 -10.27 -0.20
N PHE A 69 -5.67 -9.23 -1.02
CA PHE A 69 -5.49 -7.85 -0.62
C PHE A 69 -6.24 -6.94 -1.62
N PRO A 70 -6.59 -5.68 -1.26
CA PRO A 70 -7.44 -4.84 -2.11
C PRO A 70 -6.84 -4.55 -3.50
N GLY A 71 -5.52 -4.47 -3.59
CA GLY A 71 -4.80 -4.37 -4.86
C GLY A 71 -3.29 -4.19 -4.67
N PRO A 72 -2.49 -4.38 -5.73
CA PRO A 72 -1.05 -4.13 -5.70
C PRO A 72 -0.74 -2.70 -5.28
N GLY A 73 0.27 -2.52 -4.41
CA GLY A 73 0.71 -1.20 -3.95
C GLY A 73 -0.18 -0.54 -2.90
N THR A 74 -1.20 -1.22 -2.39
CA THR A 74 -1.97 -0.76 -1.21
C THR A 74 -1.15 -0.92 0.08
N ILE A 75 -1.55 -0.26 1.17
CA ILE A 75 -0.88 -0.42 2.46
C ILE A 75 -0.94 -1.86 2.97
N GLN A 76 -2.06 -2.56 2.76
CA GLN A 76 -2.23 -3.96 3.14
C GLN A 76 -1.26 -4.85 2.35
N HIS A 77 -1.06 -4.56 1.07
CA HIS A 77 -0.10 -5.28 0.23
C HIS A 77 1.34 -5.09 0.74
N VAL A 78 1.74 -3.86 1.02
CA VAL A 78 3.08 -3.55 1.53
C VAL A 78 3.31 -4.18 2.91
N LEU A 79 2.35 -4.07 3.82
CA LEU A 79 2.46 -4.67 5.15
C LEU A 79 2.52 -6.21 5.08
N PHE A 80 1.77 -6.83 4.18
CA PHE A 80 1.86 -8.27 3.94
C PHE A 80 3.26 -8.68 3.45
N LEU A 81 3.82 -7.95 2.49
CA LEU A 81 5.18 -8.19 1.98
C LEU A 81 6.23 -8.09 3.10
N MET A 82 6.17 -7.03 3.90
CA MET A 82 7.08 -6.82 5.05
C MET A 82 6.94 -7.93 6.09
N ALA A 83 5.71 -8.35 6.38
CA ALA A 83 5.45 -9.43 7.34
C ALA A 83 5.98 -10.78 6.82
N ALA A 84 5.75 -11.09 5.55
CA ALA A 84 6.25 -12.30 4.90
C ALA A 84 7.78 -12.33 4.89
N GLU A 85 8.43 -11.22 4.52
CA GLU A 85 9.89 -11.09 4.55
C GLU A 85 10.46 -11.33 5.95
N LYS A 86 9.87 -10.68 6.96
CA LYS A 86 10.26 -10.87 8.38
C LYS A 86 10.12 -12.33 8.84
N ALA A 87 9.16 -13.07 8.28
CA ALA A 87 8.94 -14.49 8.55
C ALA A 87 9.77 -15.44 7.68
N GLY A 88 10.65 -14.92 6.81
CA GLY A 88 11.44 -15.73 5.88
C GLY A 88 10.59 -16.41 4.79
N VAL A 89 9.41 -15.86 4.48
CA VAL A 89 8.50 -16.35 3.44
C VAL A 89 8.60 -15.44 2.22
N ARG A 90 8.78 -16.03 1.04
CA ARG A 90 8.76 -15.29 -0.23
C ARG A 90 7.36 -15.26 -0.81
N VAL A 91 6.95 -14.09 -1.29
CA VAL A 91 5.71 -13.90 -2.04
C VAL A 91 6.04 -13.92 -3.53
N SER A 92 5.27 -14.70 -4.30
CA SER A 92 5.36 -14.79 -5.76
C SER A 92 4.00 -14.44 -6.38
N TYR A 93 4.02 -13.84 -7.57
CA TYR A 93 2.85 -13.42 -8.33
C TYR A 93 2.82 -14.10 -9.68
#